data_AF-A0A3D0Q451-F1
#
_entry.id   AF-A0A3D0Q451-F1
#
_cell.length_a   1.000
_cell.length_b   1.000
_cell.length_c   1.000
_cell.angle_alpha   90.00
_cell.angle_beta   90.00
_cell.angle_gamma   90.00
#
_symmetry.space_group_name_H-M   'P 1'
#
loop_
_entity.id
_entity.type
_entity.pdbx_description
1 polymer ?
#
loop_
_entity_poly.entity_id
_entity_poly.type
_entity_poly.pdbx_seq_one_letter_code
_entity_poly.pdbx_strand_id
1 'polypeptide(L)'
;MPATGRTRKVFTGSVVTSKKAEPTSNPNRKRRLWRFFWKLSLILLVLFGAYIIYLDAQIKHHFSGNKWQVPAQIYARPLQLQKGEEITRKEVLDELKLLGYRRVNQIQGSGEYSVSQAAISIYRRAFHFPDGFQPLRQL
;
A
#
# COMPACT_ATOMS: atom_id res chain seq x y z
N MET A 1 -81.84 -24.48 -60.19
CA MET A 1 -82.27 -23.19 -59.62
C MET A 1 -83.10 -23.46 -58.37
N PRO A 2 -83.11 -22.64 -57.29
CA PRO A 2 -82.23 -21.51 -56.94
C PRO A 2 -81.71 -21.53 -55.47
N ALA A 3 -80.76 -20.62 -55.19
CA ALA A 3 -80.65 -19.77 -53.99
C ALA A 3 -80.33 -20.42 -52.61
N THR A 4 -79.71 -19.77 -51.63
CA THR A 4 -78.90 -18.54 -51.45
C THR A 4 -78.59 -18.50 -49.94
N GLY A 5 -77.40 -18.02 -49.56
CA GLY A 5 -77.19 -17.29 -48.31
C GLY A 5 -76.74 -18.14 -47.09
N ARG A 6 -75.50 -17.93 -46.62
CA ARG A 6 -75.15 -17.01 -45.50
C ARG A 6 -75.96 -17.33 -44.22
N THR A 7 -75.38 -17.84 -43.15
CA THR A 7 -74.41 -17.12 -42.29
C THR A 7 -73.93 -18.07 -41.19
N ARG A 8 -72.63 -18.09 -40.89
CA ARG A 8 -72.10 -18.64 -39.63
C ARG A 8 -71.76 -17.46 -38.71
N LYS A 9 -72.41 -17.38 -37.55
CA LYS A 9 -71.94 -16.59 -36.41
C LYS A 9 -71.33 -17.55 -35.40
N VAL A 10 -70.01 -17.48 -35.24
CA VAL A 10 -69.30 -18.14 -34.14
C VAL A 10 -69.02 -17.08 -33.08
N PHE A 11 -69.52 -17.35 -31.89
CA PHE A 11 -69.45 -16.51 -30.70
C PHE A 11 -68.18 -16.87 -29.90
N THR A 12 -67.38 -15.83 -29.64
CA THR A 12 -66.64 -15.55 -28.41
C THR A 12 -65.59 -16.55 -27.90
N GLY A 13 -64.34 -16.13 -28.06
CA GLY A 13 -63.23 -16.49 -27.17
C GLY A 13 -62.34 -15.26 -26.98
N SER A 14 -62.58 -14.48 -25.92
CA SER A 14 -61.74 -13.33 -25.56
C SER A 14 -60.54 -13.82 -24.73
N VAL A 15 -59.41 -14.07 -25.39
CA VAL A 15 -58.11 -14.21 -24.73
C VAL A 15 -57.55 -12.80 -24.53
N VAL A 16 -57.56 -12.34 -23.27
CA VAL A 16 -56.88 -11.11 -22.87
C VAL A 16 -55.37 -11.40 -22.80
N THR A 17 -54.68 -11.18 -23.92
CA THR A 17 -53.22 -11.15 -23.95
C THR A 17 -52.72 -9.76 -23.57
N SER A 18 -51.99 -9.70 -22.47
CA SER A 18 -51.27 -8.54 -21.94
C SER A 18 -50.44 -7.83 -23.02
N LYS A 19 -50.75 -6.56 -23.30
CA LYS A 19 -49.91 -5.69 -24.14
C LYS A 19 -48.64 -5.31 -23.38
N LYS A 20 -47.54 -6.00 -23.65
CA LYS A 20 -46.19 -5.51 -23.38
C LYS A 20 -45.90 -4.34 -24.31
N ALA A 21 -45.80 -3.13 -23.76
CA ALA A 21 -45.43 -1.94 -24.51
C ALA A 21 -43.97 -2.09 -24.98
N GLU A 22 -43.77 -2.25 -26.30
CA GLU A 22 -42.45 -2.13 -26.90
C GLU A 22 -42.08 -0.64 -27.02
N PRO A 23 -40.91 -0.20 -26.54
CA PRO A 23 -40.47 1.15 -26.79
C PRO A 23 -40.05 1.24 -28.26
N THR A 24 -40.84 1.92 -29.09
CA THR A 24 -40.50 2.26 -30.48
C THR A 24 -39.41 3.33 -30.48
N SER A 25 -38.21 2.89 -30.11
CA SER A 25 -36.99 3.67 -30.16
C SER A 25 -36.59 3.84 -31.62
N ASN A 26 -37.02 4.96 -32.21
CA ASN A 26 -36.70 5.36 -33.57
C ASN A 26 -35.17 5.28 -33.82
N PRO A 27 -34.69 4.30 -34.63
CA PRO A 27 -33.28 3.93 -34.70
C PRO A 27 -32.39 5.06 -35.24
N ASN A 28 -32.99 5.99 -35.98
CA ASN A 28 -32.27 7.11 -36.58
C ASN A 28 -31.87 8.19 -35.55
N ARG A 29 -32.65 8.39 -34.48
CA ARG A 29 -32.32 9.32 -33.39
C ARG A 29 -31.24 8.75 -32.48
N LYS A 30 -31.30 7.44 -32.16
CA LYS A 30 -30.26 6.74 -31.39
C LYS A 30 -28.92 6.74 -32.12
N ARG A 31 -28.89 6.52 -33.44
CA ARG A 31 -27.64 6.55 -34.22
C ARG A 31 -27.00 7.94 -34.26
N ARG A 32 -27.81 9.00 -34.33
CA ARG A 32 -27.34 10.39 -34.26
C ARG A 32 -26.81 10.74 -32.86
N LEU A 33 -27.54 10.37 -31.80
CA LEU A 33 -27.09 10.52 -30.41
C LEU A 33 -25.80 9.74 -30.16
N TRP A 34 -25.69 8.49 -30.62
CA TRP A 34 -24.48 7.67 -30.44
C TRP A 34 -23.26 8.28 -31.14
N ARG A 35 -23.43 8.89 -32.32
CA ARG A 35 -22.36 9.69 -32.96
C ARG A 35 -21.95 10.91 -32.13
N PHE A 36 -22.91 11.61 -31.52
CA PHE A 36 -22.59 12.73 -30.63
C PHE A 36 -21.90 12.28 -29.35
N PHE A 37 -22.35 11.18 -28.73
CA PHE A 37 -21.71 10.57 -27.57
C PHE A 37 -20.29 10.12 -27.87
N TRP A 38 -20.03 9.52 -29.04
CA TRP A 38 -18.68 9.12 -29.44
C TRP A 38 -17.76 10.33 -29.60
N LYS A 39 -18.25 11.40 -30.27
CA LYS A 39 -17.50 12.66 -30.40
C LYS A 39 -17.22 13.31 -29.04
N LEU A 40 -18.21 13.36 -28.16
CA LEU A 40 -18.08 13.92 -26.81
C LEU A 40 -17.12 13.10 -25.95
N SER A 41 -17.21 11.77 -26.03
CA SER A 41 -16.31 10.85 -25.34
C SER A 41 -14.87 11.00 -25.81
N LEU A 42 -14.63 11.19 -27.10
CA LEU A 42 -13.29 11.43 -27.63
C LEU A 42 -12.70 12.74 -27.09
N ILE A 43 -13.50 13.82 -27.04
CA ILE A 43 -13.08 15.10 -26.48
C ILE A 43 -12.76 14.96 -24.99
N LEU A 44 -13.63 14.28 -24.24
CA LEU A 44 -13.43 14.03 -22.81
C LEU A 44 -12.17 13.21 -22.56
N LEU A 45 -11.90 12.19 -23.38
CA LEU A 45 -10.70 11.36 -23.30
C LEU A 45 -9.42 12.19 -23.48
N VAL A 46 -9.41 13.10 -24.46
CA VAL A 46 -8.27 13.98 -24.72
C VAL A 46 -8.04 14.95 -23.55
N LEU A 47 -9.11 15.57 -23.04
CA LEU A 47 -9.04 16.44 -21.86
C LEU A 47 -8.53 15.69 -20.63
N PHE A 48 -9.02 14.48 -20.41
CA PHE A 48 -8.61 13.65 -19.27
C PHE A 48 -7.15 13.21 -19.39
N GLY A 49 -6.70 12.84 -20.59
CA GLY A 49 -5.29 12.51 -20.84
C GLY A 49 -4.36 13.69 -20.60
N ALA A 50 -4.71 14.89 -21.08
CA ALA A 50 -3.95 16.10 -20.80
C ALA A 50 -3.93 16.44 -19.30
N TYR A 51 -5.04 16.23 -18.60
CA TYR A 51 -5.14 16.44 -17.16
C TYR A 51 -4.25 15.47 -16.37
N ILE A 52 -4.19 14.19 -16.75
CA ILE A 52 -3.29 13.20 -16.14
C ILE A 52 -1.82 13.61 -16.34
N ILE A 53 -1.43 14.05 -17.54
CA ILE A 53 -0.06 14.50 -17.82
C ILE A 53 0.29 15.73 -16.96
N TYR A 54 -0.65 16.67 -16.82
CA TYR A 54 -0.48 17.83 -15.94
C TYR A 54 -0.30 17.42 -14.48
N LEU A 55 -1.13 16.50 -13.98
CA LEU A 55 -1.01 15.95 -12.62
C LEU A 55 0.33 15.24 -12.43
N ASP A 56 0.76 14.42 -13.38
CA ASP A 56 2.04 13.72 -13.34
C ASP A 56 3.22 14.69 -13.25
N ALA A 57 3.22 15.77 -14.04
CA ALA A 57 4.23 16.81 -13.97
C ALA A 57 4.24 17.51 -12.59
N GLN A 58 3.07 17.89 -12.07
CA GLN A 58 2.96 18.56 -10.77
C GLN A 58 3.41 17.64 -9.62
N ILE A 59 3.00 16.38 -9.64
CA ILE A 59 3.40 15.35 -8.67
C ILE A 59 4.92 15.15 -8.70
N LYS A 60 5.51 14.96 -9.88
CA LYS A 60 6.96 14.77 -10.02
C LYS A 60 7.77 15.93 -9.43
N HIS A 61 7.32 17.17 -9.61
CA HIS A 61 7.96 18.34 -9.00
C HIS A 61 7.93 18.29 -7.46
N HIS A 62 6.81 17.89 -6.86
CA HIS A 62 6.71 17.75 -5.41
C HIS A 62 7.51 16.55 -4.86
N PHE A 63 7.77 15.52 -5.68
CA PHE A 63 8.54 14.34 -5.29
C PHE A 63 10.02 14.36 -5.69
N SER A 64 10.49 15.35 -6.47
CA SER A 64 11.92 15.55 -6.77
C SER A 64 12.64 16.42 -5.75
N GLY A 65 11.90 17.20 -4.96
CA GLY A 65 12.44 18.06 -3.93
C GLY A 65 12.52 17.35 -2.58
N ASN A 66 13.74 16.92 -2.21
CA ASN A 66 14.10 16.53 -0.85
C ASN A 66 13.17 15.48 -0.21
N LYS A 67 13.13 14.30 -0.85
CA LYS A 67 12.62 13.11 -0.19
C LYS A 67 13.56 12.78 0.98
N TRP A 68 13.12 13.19 2.17
CA TRP A 68 13.59 12.78 3.48
C TRP A 68 14.87 13.51 3.89
N GLN A 69 14.73 14.68 4.55
CA GLN A 69 15.76 15.12 5.50
C GLN A 69 15.79 14.07 6.60
N VAL A 70 16.64 13.06 6.46
CA VAL A 70 16.94 12.18 7.58
C VAL A 70 17.60 13.08 8.62
N PRO A 71 16.99 13.27 9.80
CA PRO A 71 17.61 14.08 10.83
C PRO A 71 18.98 13.48 11.14
N ALA A 72 19.94 14.33 11.51
CA ALA A 72 21.23 13.85 11.95
C ALA A 72 21.02 12.89 13.13
N GLN A 73 21.48 11.64 12.99
CA GLN A 73 21.44 10.68 14.08
C GLN A 73 22.63 10.95 15.00
N ILE A 74 22.35 11.46 16.20
CA ILE A 74 23.37 11.75 17.21
C ILE A 74 23.55 10.51 18.09
N TYR A 75 24.73 9.92 18.05
CA TYR A 75 25.12 8.84 18.93
C TYR A 75 26.04 9.35 20.03
N ALA A 76 25.99 8.72 21.20
CA ALA A 76 26.96 8.96 22.26
C ALA A 76 28.32 8.32 21.92
N ARG A 77 29.35 8.71 22.68
CA ARG A 77 30.67 8.08 22.61
C ARG A 77 30.54 6.57 22.89
N PRO A 78 31.18 5.69 22.10
CA PRO A 78 31.19 4.27 22.40
C PRO A 78 32.03 3.98 23.64
N LEU A 79 31.52 3.12 24.53
CA LEU A 79 32.31 2.56 25.62
C LEU A 79 33.33 1.59 25.02
N GLN A 80 34.62 1.90 25.21
CA GLN A 80 35.71 1.01 24.87
C GLN A 80 36.09 0.24 26.13
N LEU A 81 36.18 -1.08 26.04
CA LEU A 81 36.58 -1.93 27.15
C LEU A 81 37.96 -2.50 26.83
N GLN A 82 38.95 -2.14 27.65
CA GLN A 82 40.29 -2.69 27.56
C GLN A 82 40.66 -3.46 28.83
N LYS A 83 41.53 -4.48 28.69
CA LYS A 83 42.02 -5.22 29.85
C LYS A 83 42.90 -4.29 30.70
N GLY A 84 42.61 -4.20 32.00
CA GLY A 84 43.36 -3.37 32.94
C GLY A 84 42.76 -1.99 33.20
N GLU A 85 41.61 -1.66 32.60
CA GLU A 85 40.87 -0.43 32.86
C GLU A 85 40.09 -0.53 34.18
N GLU A 86 40.04 0.55 34.97
CA GLU A 86 39.33 0.62 36.26
C GLU A 86 37.81 0.77 36.08
N ILE A 87 37.20 -0.09 35.26
CA ILE A 87 35.75 -0.12 35.03
C ILE A 87 35.12 -1.17 35.93
N THR A 88 34.16 -0.76 36.75
CA THR A 88 33.46 -1.67 37.64
C THR A 88 32.42 -2.47 36.87
N ARG A 89 32.24 -3.73 37.25
CA ARG A 89 31.17 -4.59 36.70
C ARG A 89 29.79 -3.92 36.67
N LYS A 90 29.44 -3.20 37.73
CA LYS A 90 28.16 -2.52 37.87
C LYS A 90 27.97 -1.44 36.81
N GLU A 91 29.02 -0.66 36.52
CA GLU A 91 29.00 0.39 35.50
C GLU A 91 28.75 -0.20 34.11
N VAL A 92 29.39 -1.33 33.78
CA VAL A 92 29.13 -2.03 32.51
C VAL A 92 27.67 -2.45 32.39
N LEU A 93 27.09 -2.99 33.47
CA LEU A 93 25.68 -3.41 33.47
C LEU A 93 24.72 -2.23 33.35
N ASP A 94 25.01 -1.12 34.01
CA ASP A 94 24.23 0.11 33.94
C ASP A 94 24.31 0.71 32.53
N GLU A 95 25.49 0.74 31.91
CA GLU A 95 25.68 1.20 30.53
C GLU A 95 24.92 0.32 29.53
N LEU A 96 25.00 -1.01 29.65
CA LEU A 96 24.24 -1.93 28.81
C LEU A 96 22.73 -1.68 28.92
N LYS A 97 22.24 -1.37 30.12
CA LYS A 97 20.83 -1.03 30.35
C LYS A 97 20.45 0.29 29.67
N LEU A 98 21.31 1.32 29.75
CA LEU A 98 21.11 2.61 29.06
C LEU A 98 21.10 2.44 27.53
N LEU A 99 21.93 1.56 26.99
CA LEU A 99 21.98 1.21 25.56
C LEU A 99 20.81 0.34 25.10
N GLY A 100 19.90 -0.04 26.01
CA GLY A 100 18.74 -0.86 25.70
C GLY A 100 19.08 -2.33 25.40
N TYR A 101 20.14 -2.86 26.00
CA TYR A 101 20.39 -4.30 26.01
C TYR A 101 19.51 -5.00 27.04
N ARG A 102 19.13 -6.24 26.75
CA ARG A 102 18.26 -7.05 27.62
C ARG A 102 19.06 -8.10 28.37
N ARG A 103 18.80 -8.22 29.68
CA ARG A 103 19.35 -9.29 30.52
C ARG A 103 18.56 -10.58 30.30
N VAL A 104 19.24 -11.65 29.93
CA VAL A 104 18.66 -12.99 29.71
C VAL A 104 19.55 -14.05 30.38
N ASN A 105 18.98 -15.21 30.72
CA ASN A 105 19.78 -16.32 31.24
C ASN A 105 20.62 -16.98 30.14
N GLN A 106 20.00 -17.20 28.97
CA GLN A 106 20.65 -17.76 27.79
C GLN A 106 20.52 -16.78 26.63
N ILE A 107 21.65 -16.44 26.03
CA ILE A 107 21.76 -15.49 24.91
C ILE A 107 21.23 -16.17 23.65
N GLN A 108 20.24 -15.57 22.99
CA GLN A 108 19.67 -16.11 21.74
C GLN A 108 19.79 -15.13 20.57
N GLY A 109 19.82 -13.83 20.85
CA GLY A 109 19.86 -12.79 19.81
C GLY A 109 20.81 -11.63 20.11
N SER A 110 21.01 -10.77 19.12
CA SER A 110 21.82 -9.56 19.26
C SER A 110 21.15 -8.55 20.20
N GLY A 111 21.94 -7.85 21.02
CA GLY A 111 21.41 -6.90 22.01
C GLY A 111 21.00 -7.54 23.33
N GLU A 112 21.51 -8.73 23.60
CA GLU A 112 21.25 -9.49 24.83
C GLU A 112 22.55 -9.71 25.60
N TYR A 113 22.46 -9.80 26.93
CA TYR A 113 23.58 -10.16 27.78
C TYR A 113 23.15 -11.10 28.91
N SER A 114 24.08 -11.96 29.32
CA SER A 114 23.95 -12.85 30.48
C SER A 114 25.04 -12.54 31.49
N VAL A 115 24.71 -12.71 32.77
CA VAL A 115 25.55 -12.29 33.89
C VAL A 115 25.78 -13.50 34.79
N SER A 116 27.00 -14.03 34.79
CA SER A 116 27.43 -15.14 35.66
C SER A 116 28.18 -14.62 36.90
N GLN A 117 28.63 -15.43 37.85
CA GLN A 117 29.37 -14.90 39.00
C GLN A 117 30.72 -14.28 38.60
N ALA A 118 31.45 -14.89 37.66
CA ALA A 118 32.80 -14.47 37.26
C ALA A 118 32.87 -13.66 35.95
N ALA A 119 31.86 -13.77 35.08
CA ALA A 119 31.91 -13.20 33.73
C ALA A 119 30.57 -12.57 33.32
N ILE A 120 30.65 -11.68 32.33
CA ILE A 120 29.48 -11.12 31.64
C ILE A 120 29.62 -11.56 30.18
N SER A 121 28.65 -12.28 29.67
CA SER A 121 28.60 -12.66 28.25
C SER A 121 27.64 -11.73 27.53
N ILE A 122 28.06 -11.17 26.40
CA ILE A 122 27.32 -10.11 25.69
C ILE A 122 27.24 -10.46 24.21
N TYR A 123 26.05 -10.33 23.62
CA TYR A 123 25.89 -10.40 22.18
C TYR A 123 25.78 -8.99 21.58
N ARG A 124 26.91 -8.46 21.11
CA ARG A 124 27.01 -7.12 20.55
C ARG A 124 26.27 -7.03 19.21
N ARG A 125 25.51 -5.94 19.02
CA ARG A 125 24.85 -5.61 17.74
C ARG A 125 25.88 -5.23 16.67
N ALA A 126 25.56 -5.51 15.40
CA ALA A 126 26.36 -5.01 14.28
C ALA A 126 26.22 -3.48 14.20
N PHE A 127 27.34 -2.78 14.03
CA PHE A 127 27.35 -1.31 14.01
C PHE A 127 28.43 -0.79 13.06
N HIS A 128 28.13 0.32 12.38
CA HIS A 128 29.08 1.05 11.54
C HIS A 128 29.75 2.14 12.37
N PHE A 129 30.96 1.88 12.84
CA PHE A 129 31.78 2.89 13.51
C PHE A 129 32.53 3.75 12.48
N PRO A 130 33.00 4.95 12.86
CA PRO A 130 33.87 5.76 12.02
C PRO A 130 35.13 4.99 11.56
N ASP A 131 35.66 4.11 12.41
CA ASP A 131 36.84 3.29 12.13
C ASP A 131 36.56 2.07 11.23
N GLY A 132 35.28 1.79 10.94
CA GLY A 132 34.87 0.69 10.08
C GLY A 132 33.65 -0.10 10.57
N PHE A 133 33.18 -1.01 9.73
CA PHE A 133 32.06 -1.89 10.06
C PHE A 133 32.48 -2.97 11.07
N GLN A 134 31.68 -3.11 12.13
CA GLN A 134 31.85 -4.15 13.13
C GLN A 134 30.67 -5.12 13.05
N PRO A 135 30.89 -6.40 12.70
CA PRO A 135 29.83 -7.38 12.66
C PRO A 135 29.34 -7.72 14.07
N LEU A 136 28.18 -8.38 14.12
CA LEU A 136 27.67 -9.01 15.33
C LEU A 136 28.73 -9.95 15.91
N ARG A 137 28.93 -9.88 17.23
CA ARG A 137 29.95 -10.67 17.93
C ARG A 137 29.47 -11.00 19.33
N GLN A 138 29.67 -12.25 19.73
CA GLN A 138 29.49 -12.69 21.10
C GLN A 138 30.83 -12.55 21.86
N LEU A 139 30.76 -11.92 23.03
CA LEU A 139 31.87 -11.64 23.94
C LEU A 139 31.64 -12.34 25.29
#